data_AF-A0A942JCF1-F1
#
_entry.id   AF-A0A942JCF1-F1
#
_cell.length_a   1.000
_cell.length_b   1.000
_cell.length_c   1.000
_cell.angle_alpha   90.00
_cell.angle_beta   90.00
_cell.angle_gamma   90.00
#
_symmetry.space_group_name_H-M   'P 1'
#
loop_
_entity.id
_entity.type
_entity.pdbx_description
1 polymer ?
#
loop_
_entity_poly.entity_id
_entity_poly.type
_entity_poly.pdbx_seq_one_letter_code
_entity_poly.pdbx_strand_id
1 'polypeptide(L)'
;MKHNKDHYRGCLLGGAIGDALGWPVEFMSIDSIRRVYGPAGITDLVLNRQGRAEITDDTQMTLFTGEGLLRAQTRWEQRGICSPPGVVY
;
A
#
# COMPACT_ATOMS: atom_id res chain seq x y z
N MET A 1 5.97 20.38 -0.88
CA MET A 1 5.62 19.06 -0.32
C MET A 1 6.06 19.05 1.15
N LYS A 2 5.25 18.53 2.08
CA LYS A 2 5.60 18.53 3.51
C LYS A 2 6.48 17.31 3.80
N HIS A 3 7.68 17.54 4.32
CA HIS A 3 8.70 16.50 4.57
C HIS A 3 8.81 16.22 6.07
N ASN A 4 7.79 15.59 6.66
CA ASN A 4 7.81 15.20 8.06
C ASN A 4 7.24 13.79 8.26
N LYS A 5 7.53 13.19 9.41
CA LYS A 5 7.17 11.80 9.73
C LYS A 5 5.67 11.54 9.60
N ASP A 6 4.83 12.49 10.01
CA ASP A 6 3.38 12.34 9.96
C ASP A 6 2.87 12.26 8.52
N HIS A 7 3.45 13.03 7.59
CA HIS A 7 3.07 12.95 6.18
C HIS A 7 3.49 11.63 5.56
N TYR A 8 4.72 11.15 5.82
CA TYR A 8 5.15 9.84 5.32
C TYR A 8 4.29 8.72 5.88
N ARG A 9 3.93 8.76 7.17
CA ARG A 9 3.02 7.80 7.79
C ARG A 9 1.62 7.87 7.16
N GLY A 10 1.12 9.08 6.92
CA GLY A 10 -0.14 9.31 6.23
C GLY A 10 -0.16 8.74 4.81
N CYS A 11 0.93 8.89 4.05
CA CYS A 11 1.06 8.29 2.72
C CYS A 11 1.01 6.76 2.77
N LEU A 12 1.77 6.13 3.68
CA LEU A 12 1.80 4.68 3.81
C LEU A 12 0.43 4.11 4.26
N LEU A 13 -0.18 4.72 5.28
CA LEU A 13 -1.51 4.30 5.76
C LEU A 13 -2.61 4.58 4.73
N GLY A 14 -2.59 5.74 4.10
CA GLY A 14 -3.57 6.10 3.07
C GLY A 14 -3.47 5.20 1.85
N GLY A 15 -2.25 4.83 1.44
CA GLY A 15 -2.03 3.85 0.38
C GLY A 15 -2.61 2.48 0.74
N ALA A 16 -2.32 1.98 1.95
CA ALA A 16 -2.85 0.70 2.41
C ALA A 16 -4.38 0.68 2.57
N ILE A 17 -4.98 1.79 3.00
CA ILE A 17 -6.45 1.94 3.07
C ILE A 17 -7.04 1.97 1.66
N GLY A 18 -6.40 2.67 0.72
CA GLY A 18 -6.84 2.74 -0.68
C GLY A 18 -6.81 1.38 -1.37
N ASP A 19 -5.72 0.62 -1.20
CA ASP A 19 -5.58 -0.77 -1.63
C ASP A 19 -6.70 -1.64 -1.01
N ALA A 20 -6.83 -1.63 0.32
CA ALA A 20 -7.84 -2.42 1.03
C ALA A 20 -9.30 -2.10 0.61
N LEU A 21 -9.58 -0.84 0.27
CA LEU A 21 -10.89 -0.40 -0.22
C LEU A 21 -11.11 -0.76 -1.70
N GLY A 22 -10.06 -0.70 -2.51
CA GLY A 22 -10.12 -0.85 -3.96
C GLY A 22 -10.14 -2.30 -4.44
N TRP A 23 -9.37 -3.18 -3.79
CA TRP A 23 -9.21 -4.56 -4.28
C TRP A 23 -10.52 -5.35 -4.42
N PRO A 24 -11.55 -5.21 -3.54
CA PRO A 24 -12.78 -5.99 -3.69
C PRO A 24 -13.55 -5.68 -4.97
N VAL A 25 -13.23 -4.55 -5.63
CA VAL A 25 -13.89 -4.05 -6.83
C VAL A 25 -12.97 -3.91 -8.04
N GLU A 26 -11.69 -4.33 -7.94
CA GLU A 26 -10.64 -4.07 -8.93
C GLU A 26 -11.01 -4.49 -10.36
N PHE A 27 -11.69 -5.62 -10.51
CA PHE A 27 -12.10 -6.17 -11.82
C PHE A 27 -13.60 -6.01 -12.11
N MET A 28 -14.31 -5.21 -11.31
CA MET A 28 -15.73 -4.96 -11.49
C MET A 28 -15.97 -3.76 -12.42
N SER A 29 -16.97 -3.86 -13.29
CA SER A 29 -17.48 -2.67 -13.98
C SER A 29 -18.21 -1.76 -12.99
N ILE A 30 -18.27 -0.45 -13.29
CA ILE A 30 -18.99 0.52 -12.45
C ILE A 30 -20.46 0.14 -12.22
N ASP A 31 -21.12 -0.47 -13.22
CA ASP A 31 -22.50 -0.95 -13.08
C ASP A 31 -22.62 -2.13 -12.12
N SER A 32 -21.65 -3.04 -12.14
CA SER A 32 -21.56 -4.15 -11.18
C SER A 32 -21.29 -3.64 -9.77
N ILE A 33 -20.38 -2.68 -9.60
CA ILE A 33 -20.09 -2.06 -8.31
C ILE A 33 -21.36 -1.43 -7.74
N ARG A 34 -22.08 -0.64 -8.56
CA ARG A 34 -23.32 0.01 -8.13
C ARG A 34 -24.45 -0.95 -7.84
N ARG A 35 -24.51 -2.09 -8.53
CA ARG A 35 -25.50 -3.14 -8.27
C ARG A 35 -25.26 -3.84 -6.93
N VAL A 36 -24.00 -4.06 -6.56
CA VAL A 36 -23.63 -4.77 -5.32
C VAL A 36 -23.63 -3.83 -4.11
N TYR A 37 -23.05 -2.64 -4.25
CA TYR A 37 -22.81 -1.71 -3.13
C TYR A 37 -23.76 -0.50 -3.12
N GLY A 38 -24.62 -0.35 -4.13
CA GLY A 38 -25.55 0.77 -4.28
C GLY A 38 -25.00 1.94 -5.11
N PRO A 39 -25.80 2.98 -5.37
CA PRO A 39 -25.46 4.05 -6.32
C PRO A 39 -24.15 4.79 -6.03
N ALA A 40 -23.75 4.87 -4.75
CA ALA A 40 -22.51 5.49 -4.29
C ALA A 40 -21.27 4.60 -4.50
N GLY A 41 -21.45 3.33 -4.85
CA GLY A 41 -20.38 2.35 -4.95
C GLY A 41 -19.86 1.91 -3.58
N ILE A 42 -18.64 1.37 -3.55
CA ILE A 42 -17.98 0.97 -2.31
C ILE A 42 -17.62 2.21 -1.50
N THR A 43 -18.05 2.26 -0.25
CA THR A 43 -17.88 3.42 0.65
C THR A 43 -17.25 3.07 1.99
N ASP A 44 -17.08 1.77 2.26
CA ASP A 44 -16.47 1.25 3.48
C ASP A 44 -15.65 0.00 3.16
N LEU A 45 -14.76 -0.37 4.08
CA LEU A 45 -13.88 -1.53 3.94
C LEU A 45 -14.68 -2.83 4.00
N VAL A 46 -14.34 -3.77 3.11
CA VAL A 46 -14.87 -5.13 3.17
C VAL A 46 -14.03 -5.93 4.16
N LEU A 47 -14.69 -6.46 5.19
CA LEU A 47 -14.05 -7.26 6.23
C LEU A 47 -14.14 -8.75 5.92
N ASN A 48 -13.03 -9.45 6.13
CA ASN A 48 -12.99 -10.91 6.09
C ASN A 48 -13.69 -11.53 7.32
N ARG A 49 -13.73 -12.86 7.41
CA ARG A 49 -14.40 -13.59 8.51
C ARG A 49 -13.82 -13.29 9.90
N GLN A 50 -12.64 -12.69 9.99
CA GLN A 50 -11.99 -12.29 11.25
C GLN A 50 -12.17 -10.80 11.55
N GLY A 51 -12.99 -10.08 10.77
CA GLY A 51 -13.22 -8.65 10.96
C GLY A 51 -12.06 -7.78 10.50
N ARG A 52 -11.26 -8.22 9.52
CA ARG A 52 -10.10 -7.47 9.00
C ARG A 52 -10.27 -7.12 7.53
N ALA A 53 -9.87 -5.90 7.17
CA ALA A 53 -9.69 -5.52 5.77
C ALA A 53 -8.35 -6.06 5.27
N GLU A 54 -8.35 -6.71 4.11
CA GLU A 54 -7.16 -7.30 3.52
C GLU A 54 -6.44 -6.29 2.62
N ILE A 55 -5.12 -6.27 2.70
CA ILE A 55 -4.24 -5.56 1.76
C ILE A 55 -3.78 -6.53 0.67
N THR A 56 -3.37 -6.02 -0.48
CA THR A 56 -2.91 -6.84 -1.62
C THR A 56 -1.42 -6.70 -1.87
N ASP A 57 -0.97 -7.18 -3.04
CA ASP A 57 0.39 -7.01 -3.53
C ASP A 57 0.80 -5.54 -3.65
N ASP A 58 -0.13 -4.61 -3.89
CA ASP A 58 0.15 -3.17 -3.90
C ASP A 58 0.81 -2.69 -2.60
N THR A 59 0.20 -3.01 -1.45
CA THR A 59 0.79 -2.64 -0.15
C THR A 59 2.02 -3.49 0.17
N GLN A 60 2.00 -4.79 -0.13
CA GLN A 60 3.14 -5.68 0.17
C GLN A 60 4.41 -5.23 -0.57
N MET A 61 4.31 -4.97 -1.87
CA MET A 61 5.42 -4.49 -2.69
C MET A 61 5.86 -3.08 -2.29
N THR A 62 4.95 -2.21 -1.87
CA THR A 62 5.29 -0.90 -1.31
C THR A 62 6.15 -1.05 -0.04
N LEU A 63 5.77 -1.94 0.88
CA LEU A 63 6.53 -2.19 2.10
C LEU A 63 7.89 -2.84 1.81
N PHE A 64 7.95 -3.81 0.89
CA PHE A 64 9.22 -4.43 0.47
C PHE A 64 10.17 -3.41 -0.17
N THR A 65 9.63 -2.50 -1.00
CA THR A 65 10.41 -1.41 -1.57
C THR A 65 10.97 -0.50 -0.48
N GLY A 66 10.12 -0.10 0.48
CA GLY A 66 10.54 0.73 1.62
C GLY A 66 11.64 0.07 2.46
N GLU A 67 11.49 -1.21 2.79
CA GLU A 67 12.51 -2.00 3.52
C GLU A 67 13.81 -2.10 2.71
N GLY A 68 13.74 -2.36 1.41
CA GLY A 68 14.91 -2.40 0.53
C GLY A 68 15.69 -1.09 0.54
N LEU A 69 15.00 0.05 0.52
CA LEU A 69 15.63 1.37 0.61
C LEU A 69 16.32 1.59 1.96
N LEU A 70 15.69 1.19 3.06
CA LEU A 70 16.30 1.27 4.40
C LEU A 70 17.55 0.39 4.53
N ARG A 71 17.52 -0.82 3.96
CA ARG A 71 18.69 -1.71 3.88
C ARG A 71 19.82 -1.12 3.05
N ALA A 72 19.49 -0.53 1.89
CA ALA A 72 20.47 0.12 1.03
C ALA A 72 21.17 1.27 1.76
N GLN A 73 20.39 2.12 2.45
CA GLN A 73 20.92 3.22 3.25
C GLN A 73 21.83 2.71 4.38
N THR A 74 21.38 1.71 5.14
CA THR A 74 22.16 1.12 6.23
C THR A 74 23.49 0.54 5.72
N ARG A 75 23.47 -0.15 4.58
CA ARG A 75 24.68 -0.71 3.97
C ARG A 75 25.64 0.39 3.52
N TRP A 76 25.13 1.47 2.94
CA TRP A 76 25.93 2.64 2.58
C TRP A 76 26.62 3.25 3.81
N GLU A 77 25.87 3.50 4.88
CA GLU A 77 26.40 4.08 6.13
C GLU A 77 27.47 3.19 6.78
N GLN A 78 27.26 1.87 6.77
CA GLN A 78 28.19 0.93 7.42
C GLN A 78 29.42 0.57 6.59
N ARG A 79 29.32 0.56 5.25
CA ARG A 79 30.37 0.02 4.37
C ARG A 79 30.90 1.01 3.33
N GLY A 80 30.31 2.20 3.23
CA GLY A 80 30.68 3.24 2.25
C GLY A 80 30.38 2.89 0.79
N ILE A 81 29.79 1.72 0.51
CA ILE A 81 29.50 1.23 -0.84
C ILE A 81 28.13 0.54 -0.83
N CYS A 82 27.22 1.00 -1.68
CA CYS A 82 25.95 0.33 -1.95
C CYS A 82 25.51 0.56 -3.41
N SER A 83 24.97 -0.48 -4.04
CA SER A 83 24.18 -0.38 -5.27
C SER A 83 22.72 -0.61 -4.89
N PRO A 84 21.88 0.45 -4.77
CA PRO A 84 20.48 0.31 -4.36
C PRO A 84 19.69 -0.70 -5.21
N PRO A 85 19.84 -0.76 -6.55
CA PRO A 85 19.17 -1.80 -7.34
C PRO A 85 19.52 -3.22 -6.90
N GLY A 86 20.77 -3.50 -6.51
CA GLY A 86 21.18 -4.83 -6.04
C GLY A 86 20.86 -5.13 -4.57
N VAL A 87 20.09 -4.27 -3.90
CA VAL A 87 19.63 -4.45 -2.51
C VAL A 87 18.12 -4.37 -2.41
N VAL A 88 17.48 -3.58 -3.28
CA VAL A 88 16.02 -3.40 -3.35
C VAL A 88 15.36 -4.49 -4.22
N TYR A 89 16.04 -4.96 -5.27
CA TYR A 89 15.57 -6.02 -6.18
C TYR A 89 16.30 -7.35 -5.93
#